data_AF-A0A7K1LAH5-F1
#
_entry.id   AF-A0A7K1LAH5-F1
#
_cell.length_a   1.000
_cell.length_b   1.000
_cell.length_c   1.000
_cell.angle_alpha   90.00
_cell.angle_beta   90.00
_cell.angle_gamma   90.00
#
_symmetry.space_group_name_H-M   'P 1'
#
loop_
_entity.id
_entity.type
_entity.pdbx_description
1 polymer ?
#
loop_
_entity_poly.entity_id
_entity_poly.type
_entity_poly.pdbx_seq_one_letter_code
_entity_poly.pdbx_strand_id
1 'polypeptide(L)'
;MTQDRICSTPGCGTGGKLTRGMCSRCYRYWLDHTPVEEREIAPRFVDDFWSQVEKTHDYGCWLWTGKADPKGYGRWKSKHLAHREAWRRERGPIPDGIWILHHCDTPPCVNPAHLYPGTVVENVRDAVARGRAYRPPRKTHCPRGHAKEGDNLVVVHQQGREVHRCRTCENERSNRRQKEARRSRGLRQTRLSDDERSRIVALRREGRTHPAIAREVGRGIATVGRILRDAGV
;
A
#
# COMPACT_ATOMS: atom_id res chain seq x y z
N MET A 1 37.54 -31.48 17.96
CA MET A 1 37.23 -32.62 18.87
C MET A 1 35.93 -32.29 19.58
N THR A 2 34.83 -32.92 19.18
CA THR A 2 33.51 -32.74 19.82
C THR A 2 33.53 -33.42 21.18
N GLN A 3 33.41 -32.66 22.27
CA GLN A 3 33.26 -33.24 23.60
C GLN A 3 31.99 -34.09 23.65
N ASP A 4 32.14 -35.36 24.00
CA ASP A 4 31.03 -36.28 24.19
C ASP A 4 30.15 -35.79 25.34
N ARG A 5 28.91 -35.42 25.01
CA ARG A 5 27.91 -34.97 25.98
C ARG A 5 27.27 -36.19 26.63
N ILE A 6 27.82 -36.60 27.78
CA ILE A 6 27.34 -37.72 28.60
C ILE A 6 26.44 -37.19 29.73
N CYS A 7 25.39 -37.93 30.05
CA CYS A 7 24.47 -37.67 31.16
C CYS A 7 25.22 -37.52 32.50
N SER A 8 24.94 -36.45 33.23
CA SER A 8 25.54 -36.13 34.52
C SER A 8 24.98 -36.95 35.69
N THR A 9 23.88 -37.69 35.50
CA THR A 9 23.31 -38.55 36.53
C THR A 9 24.26 -39.71 36.84
N PRO A 10 24.70 -39.89 38.11
CA PRO A 10 25.60 -40.98 38.50
C PRO A 10 25.08 -42.34 38.00
N GLY A 11 25.93 -43.09 37.28
CA GLY A 11 25.60 -44.42 36.77
C GLY A 11 24.77 -44.47 35.47
N CYS A 12 24.39 -43.34 34.86
CA CYS A 12 23.57 -43.36 33.64
C CYS A 12 24.36 -43.62 32.34
N GLY A 13 25.55 -43.03 32.20
CA GLY A 13 26.45 -43.20 31.04
C GLY A 13 25.86 -42.85 29.65
N THR A 14 24.62 -42.37 29.59
CA THR A 14 23.89 -42.17 28.32
C THR A 14 24.35 -40.88 27.64
N GLY A 15 24.82 -40.99 26.40
CA GLY A 15 25.19 -39.85 25.56
C GLY A 15 24.03 -39.26 24.75
N GLY A 16 24.19 -38.04 24.23
CA GLY A 16 23.27 -37.44 23.25
C GLY A 16 22.70 -36.08 23.66
N LYS A 17 21.41 -35.85 23.40
CA LYS A 17 20.73 -34.59 23.77
C LYS A 17 20.48 -34.57 25.28
N LEU A 18 21.11 -33.63 25.98
CA LEU A 18 21.01 -33.47 27.42
C LEU A 18 20.16 -32.24 27.80
N THR A 19 19.35 -32.36 28.84
CA THR A 19 18.59 -31.28 29.47
C THR A 19 19.05 -31.16 30.93
N ARG A 20 19.52 -29.97 31.35
CA ARG A 20 20.19 -29.78 32.66
C ARG A 20 21.34 -30.79 32.91
N GLY A 21 22.08 -31.15 31.85
CA GLY A 21 23.13 -32.16 31.92
C GLY A 21 22.64 -33.62 31.95
N MET A 22 21.34 -33.87 32.03
CA MET A 22 20.74 -35.21 32.13
C MET A 22 20.16 -35.70 30.80
N CYS A 23 20.18 -37.01 30.55
CA CYS A 23 19.45 -37.61 29.42
C CYS A 23 17.93 -37.50 29.65
N SER A 24 17.12 -37.71 28.61
CA SER A 24 15.66 -37.58 28.69
C SER A 24 15.02 -38.42 29.81
N ARG A 25 15.55 -39.63 30.05
CA ARG A 25 15.08 -40.55 31.09
C ARG A 25 15.42 -40.02 32.49
N CYS A 26 16.67 -39.65 32.73
CA CYS A 26 17.11 -39.14 34.02
C CYS A 26 16.50 -37.77 34.34
N TYR A 27 16.32 -36.91 33.33
CA TYR A 27 15.62 -35.64 33.47
C TYR A 27 14.16 -35.82 33.89
N ARG A 28 13.45 -36.81 33.30
CA ARG A 28 12.08 -37.13 33.69
C ARG A 28 12.02 -37.72 35.11
N TYR A 29 12.92 -38.62 35.46
CA TYR A 29 13.04 -39.12 36.83
C TYR A 29 13.26 -37.99 37.84
N TRP A 30 14.18 -37.06 37.57
CA TRP A 30 14.42 -35.88 38.39
C TRP A 30 13.16 -35.00 38.53
N LEU A 31 12.43 -34.76 37.44
CA LEU A 31 11.17 -34.01 37.47
C LEU A 31 10.09 -34.67 38.33
N ASP A 32 10.03 -36.00 38.34
CA ASP A 32 8.99 -36.73 39.08
C ASP A 32 9.29 -36.80 40.59
N HIS A 33 10.57 -36.71 40.98
CA HIS A 33 11.03 -36.93 42.37
C HIS A 33 11.57 -35.68 43.08
N THR A 34 11.76 -34.57 42.40
CA THR A 34 12.20 -33.30 43.02
C THR A 34 10.97 -32.42 43.27
N PRO A 35 10.68 -31.92 44.47
CA PRO A 35 9.60 -30.96 44.72
C PRO A 35 9.74 -29.70 43.87
N VAL A 36 8.63 -29.03 43.52
CA VAL A 36 8.66 -27.87 42.60
C VAL A 36 9.49 -26.72 43.16
N GLU A 37 9.52 -26.59 44.49
CA GLU A 37 10.24 -25.58 45.25
C GLU A 37 11.76 -25.78 45.19
N GLU A 38 12.20 -27.03 45.02
CA GLU A 38 13.61 -27.42 44.89
C GLU A 38 14.06 -27.50 43.42
N ARG A 39 13.11 -27.48 42.48
CA ARG A 39 13.40 -27.33 41.05
C ARG A 39 13.79 -25.87 40.83
N GLU A 40 15.09 -25.57 40.92
CA GLU A 40 15.62 -24.32 40.35
C GLU A 40 14.97 -24.05 39.00
N ILE A 41 14.56 -22.79 38.75
CA ILE A 41 13.90 -22.37 37.51
C ILE A 41 14.63 -23.02 36.35
N ALA A 42 13.92 -23.88 35.60
CA ALA A 42 14.53 -24.62 34.50
C ALA A 42 15.27 -23.61 33.60
N PRO A 43 16.46 -23.92 33.05
CA PRO A 43 17.21 -23.03 32.14
C PRO A 43 16.51 -22.87 30.79
N ARG A 44 15.19 -23.06 30.76
CA ARG A 44 14.31 -22.79 29.66
C ARG A 44 14.23 -21.27 29.53
N PHE A 45 15.27 -20.72 28.92
CA PHE A 45 15.38 -19.34 28.49
C PHE A 45 15.17 -18.33 29.63
N VAL A 46 16.19 -18.17 30.47
CA VAL A 46 16.58 -16.79 30.79
C VAL A 46 17.30 -16.29 29.53
N ASP A 47 16.54 -16.10 28.44
CA ASP A 47 16.95 -15.12 27.46
C ASP A 47 16.95 -13.83 28.27
N ASP A 48 18.11 -13.42 28.75
CA ASP A 48 18.27 -12.05 29.18
C ASP A 48 18.17 -11.22 27.91
N PHE A 49 17.35 -10.17 27.95
CA PHE A 49 17.18 -9.31 26.78
C PHE A 49 18.54 -8.78 26.31
N TRP A 50 19.41 -8.43 27.26
CA TRP A 50 20.72 -7.87 26.98
C TRP A 50 21.74 -8.89 26.47
N SER A 51 21.50 -10.20 26.62
CA SER A 51 22.38 -11.23 26.05
C SER A 51 22.25 -11.35 24.52
N GLN A 52 21.20 -10.77 23.93
CA GLN A 52 20.97 -10.70 22.48
C GLN A 52 21.29 -9.32 21.91
N VAL A 53 22.17 -8.56 22.59
CA VAL A 53 22.53 -7.20 22.23
C VAL A 53 24.05 -7.09 22.12
N GLU A 54 24.53 -6.74 20.93
CA GLU A 54 25.92 -6.41 20.70
C GLU A 54 26.15 -4.91 20.98
N LYS A 55 26.94 -4.62 22.03
CA LYS A 55 27.32 -3.26 22.42
C LYS A 55 28.73 -2.98 21.91
N THR A 56 28.85 -2.36 20.74
CA THR A 56 30.16 -2.00 20.18
C THR A 56 30.76 -0.76 20.86
N HIS A 57 29.92 0.15 21.34
CA HIS A 57 30.32 1.38 22.05
C HIS A 57 29.15 1.92 22.89
N ASP A 58 29.41 2.54 24.05
CA ASP A 58 28.36 3.04 24.96
C ASP A 58 27.47 4.10 24.31
N TYR A 59 28.09 5.02 23.57
CA TYR A 59 27.40 6.06 22.79
C TYR A 59 26.98 5.61 21.38
N GLY A 60 27.36 4.39 20.98
CA GLY A 60 27.09 3.82 19.67
C GLY A 60 25.74 3.12 19.58
N CYS A 61 25.41 2.57 18.40
CA CYS A 61 24.24 1.71 18.28
C CYS A 61 24.47 0.39 19.03
N TRP A 62 23.49 -0.03 19.81
CA TRP A 62 23.47 -1.36 20.43
C TRP A 62 22.62 -2.26 19.54
N LEU A 63 23.24 -3.22 18.86
CA LEU A 63 22.58 -3.96 17.79
C LEU A 63 21.91 -5.22 18.32
N TRP A 64 20.63 -5.38 18.00
CA TRP A 64 19.89 -6.60 18.28
C TRP A 64 20.39 -7.76 17.40
N THR A 65 20.85 -8.84 18.02
CA THR A 65 21.36 -10.05 17.33
C THR A 65 20.34 -11.18 17.25
N GLY A 66 19.19 -11.02 17.90
CA GLY A 66 18.08 -11.97 17.83
C GLY A 66 17.25 -11.85 16.54
N LYS A 67 16.08 -12.50 16.53
CA LYS A 67 15.16 -12.44 15.38
C LYS A 67 14.75 -11.01 15.05
N ALA A 68 14.64 -10.70 13.76
CA ALA A 68 14.13 -9.43 13.25
C ALA A 68 13.01 -9.66 12.23
N ASP A 69 12.22 -8.62 11.95
CA ASP A 69 11.22 -8.65 10.88
C ASP A 69 11.83 -8.32 9.50
N PRO A 70 11.08 -8.47 8.39
CA PRO A 70 11.59 -8.15 7.04
C PRO A 70 12.01 -6.68 6.84
N LYS A 71 11.63 -5.77 7.75
CA LYS A 71 12.05 -4.37 7.74
C LYS A 71 13.29 -4.12 8.61
N GLY A 72 13.87 -5.16 9.19
CA GLY A 72 15.07 -5.10 10.02
C GLY A 72 14.84 -4.78 11.49
N TYR A 73 13.59 -4.69 11.97
CA TYR A 73 13.33 -4.40 13.38
C TYR A 73 13.43 -5.66 14.23
N GLY A 74 14.27 -5.59 15.27
CA GLY A 74 14.43 -6.67 16.25
C GLY A 74 13.13 -7.05 16.94
N ARG A 75 12.97 -8.33 17.26
CA ARG A 75 11.79 -8.94 17.88
C ARG A 75 12.16 -9.69 19.15
N TRP A 76 11.62 -9.22 20.27
CA TRP A 76 11.70 -9.87 21.57
C TRP A 76 10.53 -10.83 21.79
N LYS A 77 10.84 -12.10 22.10
CA LYS A 77 9.86 -13.18 22.32
C LYS A 77 8.81 -13.29 21.20
N SER A 78 9.20 -12.95 19.96
CA SER A 78 8.36 -12.91 18.75
C SER A 78 7.10 -12.02 18.82
N LYS A 79 6.90 -11.26 19.90
CA LYS A 79 5.69 -10.46 20.14
C LYS A 79 5.99 -8.97 20.24
N HIS A 80 7.13 -8.61 20.82
CA HIS A 80 7.46 -7.22 21.11
C HIS A 80 8.59 -6.72 20.21
N LEU A 81 8.56 -5.44 19.87
CA LEU A 81 9.69 -4.79 19.20
C LEU A 81 10.84 -4.65 20.22
N ALA A 82 12.04 -5.07 19.83
CA ALA A 82 13.19 -5.11 20.73
C ALA A 82 13.54 -3.71 21.28
N HIS A 83 13.53 -2.67 20.45
CA HIS A 83 13.79 -1.30 20.90
C HIS A 83 12.74 -0.79 21.92
N ARG A 84 11.47 -1.20 21.79
CA ARG A 84 10.42 -0.87 22.79
C ARG A 84 10.62 -1.64 24.09
N GLU A 85 11.16 -2.86 24.02
CA GLU A 85 11.52 -3.61 25.21
C GLU A 85 12.69 -2.97 25.95
N ALA A 86 13.72 -2.53 25.22
CA ALA A 86 14.84 -1.79 25.78
C ALA A 86 14.38 -0.50 26.48
N TRP A 87 13.51 0.28 25.83
CA TRP A 87 12.89 1.45 26.46
C TRP A 87 12.17 1.09 27.76
N ARG A 88 11.33 0.05 27.74
CA ARG A 88 10.56 -0.36 28.92
C ARG A 88 11.41 -0.77 30.11
N ARG A 89 12.57 -1.39 29.86
CA ARG A 89 13.50 -1.82 30.91
C ARG A 89 14.23 -0.65 31.55
N GLU A 90 14.66 0.30 30.74
CA GLU A 90 15.57 1.37 31.16
C GLU A 90 14.86 2.66 31.55
N ARG A 91 13.68 2.90 31.00
CA ARG A 91 12.92 4.16 31.17
C ARG A 91 11.47 3.95 31.64
N GLY A 92 11.02 2.69 31.74
CA GLY A 92 9.69 2.35 32.22
C GLY A 92 8.59 2.34 31.15
N PRO A 93 7.31 2.33 31.55
CA PRO A 93 6.20 2.05 30.66
C PRO A 93 6.08 3.06 29.52
N ILE A 94 5.61 2.59 28.36
CA ILE A 94 5.32 3.43 27.19
C ILE A 94 3.83 3.78 27.26
N PRO A 95 3.44 5.08 27.33
CA PRO A 95 2.04 5.46 27.35
C PRO A 95 1.30 5.04 26.07
N ASP A 96 -0.02 4.87 26.17
CA ASP A 96 -0.84 4.52 25.02
C ASP A 96 -0.79 5.60 23.94
N GLY A 97 -0.74 5.16 22.67
CA GLY A 97 -0.61 6.05 21.53
C GLY A 97 0.80 6.61 21.29
N ILE A 98 1.74 6.41 22.22
CA ILE A 98 3.14 6.84 22.07
C ILE A 98 3.97 5.76 21.37
N TRP A 99 4.82 6.23 20.45
CA TRP A 99 5.79 5.42 19.72
C TRP A 99 7.18 5.68 20.28
N ILE A 100 8.05 4.67 20.15
CA ILE A 100 9.48 4.83 20.43
C ILE A 100 10.18 4.88 19.08
N LEU A 101 10.86 6.00 18.82
CA LEU A 101 11.48 6.35 17.55
C LEU A 101 13.00 6.38 17.71
N HIS A 102 13.71 6.25 16.58
CA HIS A 102 15.18 6.25 16.55
C HIS A 102 15.72 7.62 16.10
N HIS A 103 16.73 8.11 16.80
CA HIS A 103 17.59 9.20 16.33
C HIS A 103 18.60 8.72 15.27
N CYS A 104 19.07 7.47 15.39
CA CYS A 104 20.16 6.92 14.58
C CYS A 104 19.70 6.22 13.29
N ASP A 105 18.39 6.19 13.00
CA ASP A 105 17.80 5.55 11.82
C ASP A 105 18.26 4.08 11.57
N THR A 106 18.71 3.38 12.61
CA THR A 106 19.23 2.01 12.54
C THR A 106 18.19 1.05 13.13
N PRO A 107 17.39 0.34 12.32
CA PRO A 107 16.29 -0.51 12.80
C PRO A 107 16.62 -1.56 13.88
N PRO A 108 17.80 -2.23 13.84
CA PRO A 108 18.17 -3.17 14.89
C PRO A 108 18.71 -2.49 16.17
N CYS A 109 18.86 -1.16 16.20
CA CYS A 109 19.37 -0.47 17.39
C CYS A 109 18.37 -0.52 18.55
N VAL A 110 18.86 -0.89 19.73
CA VAL A 110 18.11 -0.95 20.99
C VAL A 110 18.73 -0.08 22.09
N ASN A 111 19.70 0.79 21.78
CA ASN A 111 20.31 1.69 22.76
C ASN A 111 19.27 2.72 23.25
N PRO A 112 18.88 2.75 24.54
CA PRO A 112 17.90 3.71 25.06
C PRO A 112 18.29 5.19 24.86
N ALA A 113 19.58 5.51 24.70
CA ALA A 113 20.06 6.86 24.40
C ALA A 113 19.78 7.29 22.95
N HIS A 114 19.59 6.33 22.04
CA HIS A 114 19.22 6.58 20.64
C HIS A 114 17.71 6.54 20.40
N LEU A 115 16.94 6.27 21.45
CA LEU A 115 15.50 6.14 21.41
C LEU A 115 14.83 7.34 22.06
N TYR A 116 13.68 7.75 21.53
CA TYR A 116 12.88 8.83 22.11
C TYR A 116 11.38 8.58 21.91
N PRO A 117 10.51 9.11 22.79
CA PRO A 117 9.07 8.98 22.64
C PRO A 117 8.56 10.00 21.61
N GLY A 118 7.65 9.58 20.75
CA GLY A 118 7.04 10.45 19.75
C GLY A 118 5.72 9.89 19.23
N THR A 119 5.13 10.63 18.31
CA THR A 119 3.86 10.31 17.67
C THR A 119 4.08 9.76 16.25
N VAL A 120 3.04 9.19 15.67
CA VAL A 120 3.04 8.77 14.25
C VAL A 120 3.34 9.95 13.34
N VAL A 121 2.81 11.13 13.65
CA VAL A 121 2.98 12.35 12.85
C VAL A 121 4.44 12.79 12.87
N GLU A 122 5.09 12.76 14.03
CA GLU A 122 6.51 13.09 14.16
C GLU A 122 7.39 12.07 13.43
N ASN A 123 7.11 10.77 13.54
CA ASN A 123 7.84 9.75 12.79
C ASN A 123 7.75 9.95 11.27
N VAL A 124 6.57 10.32 10.75
CA VAL A 124 6.39 10.63 9.32
C VAL A 124 7.15 11.91 8.96
N ARG A 125 7.09 12.95 9.79
CA ARG A 125 7.82 14.20 9.58
C ARG A 125 9.34 13.96 9.52
N ASP A 126 9.88 13.18 10.45
CA ASP A 126 11.28 12.79 10.49
C ASP A 126 11.67 12.00 9.23
N ALA A 127 10.85 11.03 8.82
CA ALA A 127 11.09 10.28 7.59
C ALA A 127 11.11 11.17 6.34
N VAL A 128 10.23 12.18 6.27
CA VAL A 128 10.24 13.17 5.18
C VAL A 128 11.49 14.04 5.23
N ALA A 129 11.83 14.59 6.40
CA ALA A 129 12.99 15.46 6.58
C ALA A 129 14.31 14.75 6.24
N ARG A 130 14.42 13.47 6.58
CA ARG A 130 15.60 12.62 6.32
C ARG A 130 15.56 11.93 4.94
N GLY A 131 14.62 12.30 4.06
CA GLY A 131 14.55 11.76 2.70
C GLY A 131 14.16 10.27 2.60
N ARG A 132 13.67 9.67 3.69
CA ARG A 132 13.23 8.26 3.77
C ARG A 132 11.76 8.05 3.40
N ALA A 133 11.01 9.13 3.18
CA ALA A 133 9.61 9.05 2.77
C ALA A 133 9.49 8.50 1.34
N TYR A 134 8.73 7.40 1.20
CA TYR A 134 8.41 6.83 -0.11
C TYR A 134 7.64 7.84 -0.97
N ARG A 135 8.22 8.19 -2.12
CA ARG A 135 7.57 8.99 -3.15
C ARG A 135 7.16 8.04 -4.29
N PRO A 136 5.86 7.76 -4.48
CA PRO A 136 5.45 6.93 -5.60
C PRO A 136 5.90 7.58 -6.92
N PRO A 137 6.31 6.78 -7.92
CA PRO A 137 6.66 7.32 -9.22
C PRO A 137 5.47 8.10 -9.80
N ARG A 138 5.77 9.17 -10.54
CA ARG A 138 4.72 9.93 -11.24
C ARG A 138 3.99 8.97 -12.18
N LYS A 139 2.66 8.95 -12.09
CA LYS A 139 1.83 8.09 -12.95
C LYS A 139 1.90 8.62 -14.39
N THR A 140 2.50 7.83 -15.29
CA THR A 140 2.58 8.15 -16.72
C THR A 140 1.27 7.89 -17.45
N HIS A 141 0.40 7.03 -16.90
CA HIS A 141 -0.89 6.68 -17.51
C HIS A 141 -2.03 6.77 -16.49
N CYS A 142 -3.25 7.01 -16.98
CA CYS A 142 -4.46 6.91 -16.16
C CYS A 142 -4.85 5.43 -15.96
N PRO A 143 -5.81 5.11 -15.05
CA PRO A 143 -6.26 3.73 -14.83
C PRO A 143 -6.82 3.00 -16.05
N ARG A 144 -7.16 3.73 -17.13
CA ARG A 144 -7.59 3.16 -18.42
C ARG A 144 -6.46 3.03 -19.44
N GLY A 145 -5.23 3.31 -19.06
CA GLY A 145 -4.06 3.21 -19.95
C GLY A 145 -3.83 4.42 -20.85
N HIS A 146 -4.56 5.53 -20.72
CA HIS A 146 -4.27 6.75 -21.49
C HIS A 146 -3.06 7.51 -20.90
N ALA A 147 -2.12 7.92 -21.76
CA ALA A 147 -0.94 8.70 -21.37
C ALA A 147 -1.31 10.02 -20.71
N LYS A 148 -0.66 10.38 -19.60
CA LYS A 148 -0.89 11.61 -18.83
C LYS A 148 0.17 12.66 -19.17
N GLU A 149 0.18 13.07 -20.42
CA GLU A 149 1.12 14.04 -20.98
C GLU A 149 0.39 15.05 -21.87
N GLY A 150 1.03 16.21 -22.08
CA GLY A 150 0.50 17.29 -22.92
C GLY A 150 -0.96 17.61 -22.63
N ASP A 151 -1.77 17.64 -23.69
CA ASP A 151 -3.20 17.91 -23.64
C ASP A 151 -4.02 16.89 -22.84
N ASN A 152 -3.51 15.67 -22.64
CA ASN A 152 -4.27 14.64 -21.94
C ASN A 152 -4.20 14.77 -20.42
N LEU A 153 -3.25 15.55 -19.88
CA LEU A 153 -3.15 15.87 -18.46
C LEU A 153 -3.88 17.18 -18.15
N VAL A 154 -5.05 17.09 -17.53
CA VAL A 154 -5.84 18.27 -17.15
C VAL A 154 -5.71 18.48 -15.65
N VAL A 155 -5.26 19.66 -15.24
CA VAL A 155 -5.17 20.06 -13.84
C VAL A 155 -6.39 20.89 -13.47
N VAL A 156 -7.14 20.45 -12.46
CA VAL A 156 -8.33 21.16 -11.97
C VAL A 156 -8.25 21.35 -10.46
N HIS A 157 -8.82 22.46 -9.95
CA HIS A 157 -8.91 22.71 -8.52
C HIS A 157 -10.29 22.28 -8.02
N GLN A 158 -10.35 21.35 -7.05
CA GLN A 158 -11.59 20.86 -6.45
C GLN A 158 -11.47 20.83 -4.94
N GLN A 159 -12.42 21.45 -4.23
CA GLN A 159 -12.44 21.51 -2.76
C GLN A 159 -11.10 21.99 -2.16
N GLY A 160 -10.47 22.99 -2.78
CA GLY A 160 -9.18 23.54 -2.36
C GLY A 160 -7.95 22.66 -2.68
N ARG A 161 -8.10 21.63 -3.50
CA ARG A 161 -7.02 20.68 -3.84
C ARG A 161 -6.78 20.65 -5.35
N GLU A 162 -5.52 20.58 -5.76
CA GLU A 162 -5.15 20.31 -7.14
C GLU A 162 -5.40 18.83 -7.49
N VAL A 163 -6.13 18.56 -8.57
CA VAL A 163 -6.51 17.22 -9.02
C VAL A 163 -6.16 17.05 -10.50
N HIS A 164 -5.49 15.94 -10.82
CA HIS A 164 -5.05 15.63 -12.19
C HIS A 164 -6.00 14.63 -12.87
N ARG A 165 -6.71 15.10 -13.90
CA ARG A 165 -7.66 14.34 -14.72
C ARG A 165 -7.05 13.95 -16.06
N CYS A 166 -7.65 12.94 -16.68
CA CYS A 166 -7.32 12.52 -18.04
C CYS A 166 -8.38 13.09 -19.00
N ARG A 167 -7.94 13.91 -19.97
CA ARG A 167 -8.84 14.56 -20.94
C ARG A 167 -9.62 13.54 -21.76
N THR A 168 -8.99 12.46 -22.21
CA THR A 168 -9.67 11.37 -22.95
C THR A 168 -10.80 10.78 -22.12
N CYS A 169 -10.54 10.44 -20.85
CA CYS A 169 -11.56 9.92 -19.95
C CYS A 169 -12.70 10.92 -19.67
N GLU A 170 -12.39 12.21 -19.64
CA GLU A 170 -13.37 13.28 -19.44
C GLU A 170 -14.25 13.48 -20.67
N ASN A 171 -13.66 13.47 -21.87
CA ASN A 171 -14.34 13.50 -23.16
C ASN A 171 -15.28 12.31 -23.34
N GLU A 172 -14.82 11.10 -23.05
CA GLU A 172 -15.66 9.89 -23.08
C GLU A 172 -16.87 10.02 -22.16
N ARG A 173 -16.65 10.51 -20.93
CA ARG A 173 -17.73 10.72 -19.95
C ARG A 173 -18.71 11.78 -20.43
N SER A 174 -18.21 12.89 -20.99
CA SER A 174 -19.01 13.97 -21.55
C SER A 174 -19.85 13.49 -22.73
N ASN A 175 -19.23 12.80 -23.69
CA ASN A 175 -19.88 12.24 -24.87
C ASN A 175 -20.99 11.25 -24.50
N ARG A 176 -20.73 10.37 -23.52
CA ARG A 176 -21.75 9.44 -23.00
C ARG A 176 -22.94 10.18 -22.40
N ARG A 177 -22.69 11.16 -21.52
CA ARG A 177 -23.76 12.00 -20.92
C ARG A 177 -24.60 12.71 -21.99
N GLN A 178 -23.95 13.29 -22.99
CA GLN A 178 -24.66 13.95 -24.09
C GLN A 178 -25.50 12.96 -24.92
N LYS A 179 -24.97 11.76 -25.19
CA LYS A 179 -25.69 10.69 -25.91
C LYS A 179 -26.92 10.24 -25.14
N GLU A 180 -26.80 10.03 -23.82
CA GLU A 180 -27.91 9.68 -22.93
C GLU A 180 -28.97 10.78 -22.86
N ALA A 181 -28.57 12.04 -22.66
CA ALA A 181 -29.48 13.18 -22.62
C ALA A 181 -30.22 13.42 -23.95
N ARG A 182 -29.59 13.10 -25.09
CA ARG A 182 -30.26 13.12 -26.40
C ARG A 182 -31.27 12.00 -26.54
N ARG A 183 -30.91 10.78 -26.13
CA ARG A 183 -31.80 9.62 -26.16
C ARG A 183 -33.04 9.85 -25.30
N SER A 184 -32.90 10.42 -24.11
CA SER A 184 -34.05 10.73 -23.24
C SER A 184 -34.98 11.79 -23.82
N ARG A 185 -34.46 12.68 -24.67
CA ARG A 185 -35.24 13.68 -25.43
C ARG A 185 -35.78 13.17 -26.78
N GLY A 186 -35.61 11.89 -27.11
CA GLY A 186 -36.07 11.31 -28.38
C GLY A 186 -35.30 11.76 -29.63
N LEU A 187 -34.17 12.45 -29.47
CA LEU A 187 -33.37 12.98 -30.57
C LEU A 187 -32.47 11.87 -31.16
N ARG A 188 -32.86 11.30 -32.32
CA ARG A 188 -32.18 10.13 -32.90
C ARG A 188 -30.96 10.43 -33.80
N GLN A 189 -30.85 11.59 -34.44
CA GLN A 189 -29.70 11.96 -35.28
C GLN A 189 -29.66 13.47 -35.58
N THR A 190 -28.49 14.11 -35.44
CA THR A 190 -28.28 15.54 -35.78
C THR A 190 -27.57 15.76 -37.12
N ARG A 191 -26.75 14.80 -37.57
CA ARG A 191 -26.13 14.79 -38.90
C ARG A 191 -26.94 13.87 -39.80
N LEU A 192 -27.34 14.37 -40.97
CA LEU A 192 -27.82 13.51 -42.05
C LEU A 192 -26.65 12.72 -42.61
N SER A 193 -26.87 11.46 -42.94
CA SER A 193 -25.93 10.68 -43.74
C SER A 193 -25.78 11.29 -45.13
N ASP A 194 -24.69 10.94 -45.83
CA ASP A 194 -24.47 11.41 -47.20
C ASP A 194 -25.53 10.87 -48.17
N ASP A 195 -26.07 9.67 -47.90
CA ASP A 195 -27.21 9.09 -48.62
C ASP A 195 -28.50 9.90 -48.41
N GLU A 196 -28.81 10.28 -47.17
CA GLU A 196 -29.98 11.11 -46.86
C GLU A 196 -29.89 12.50 -47.52
N ARG A 197 -28.69 13.08 -47.59
CA ARG A 197 -28.44 14.35 -48.29
C ARG A 197 -28.65 14.20 -49.80
N SER A 198 -28.11 13.15 -50.39
CA SER A 198 -28.22 12.86 -51.82
C SER A 198 -29.68 12.63 -52.23
N ARG A 199 -30.45 11.93 -51.40
CA ARG A 199 -31.89 11.71 -51.61
C ARG A 199 -32.69 13.01 -51.60
N ILE A 200 -32.37 13.95 -50.70
CA ILE A 200 -33.02 15.27 -50.66
C ILE A 200 -32.77 16.06 -51.96
N VAL A 201 -31.53 16.03 -52.47
CA VAL A 201 -31.16 16.70 -53.73
C VAL A 201 -31.84 16.04 -54.93
N ALA A 202 -31.89 14.71 -54.98
CA ALA A 202 -32.56 13.97 -56.06
C ALA A 202 -34.05 14.31 -56.15
N LEU A 203 -34.78 14.25 -55.03
CA LEU A 203 -36.20 14.61 -54.98
C LEU A 203 -36.45 16.06 -55.42
N ARG A 204 -35.51 16.97 -55.13
CA ARG A 204 -35.61 18.36 -55.58
C ARG A 204 -35.46 18.48 -57.10
N ARG A 205 -34.51 17.74 -57.69
CA ARG A 205 -34.29 17.70 -59.15
C ARG A 205 -35.47 17.06 -59.91
N GLU A 206 -36.19 16.15 -59.27
CA GLU A 206 -37.46 15.59 -59.76
C GLU A 206 -38.64 16.57 -59.67
N GLY A 207 -38.41 17.81 -59.24
CA GLY A 207 -39.43 18.88 -59.19
C GLY A 207 -40.27 18.89 -57.91
N ARG A 208 -39.91 18.10 -56.88
CA ARG A 208 -40.65 18.10 -55.61
C ARG A 208 -40.46 19.41 -54.85
N THR A 209 -41.50 19.86 -54.16
CA THR A 209 -41.47 21.07 -53.32
C THR A 209 -40.82 20.80 -51.96
N HIS A 210 -40.22 21.82 -51.34
CA HIS A 210 -39.56 21.66 -50.03
C HIS A 210 -40.48 21.03 -48.95
N PRO A 211 -41.78 21.37 -48.84
CA PRO A 211 -42.69 20.72 -47.89
C PRO A 211 -42.99 19.24 -48.22
N ALA A 212 -42.99 18.86 -49.50
CA ALA A 212 -43.17 17.47 -49.92
C ALA A 212 -41.95 16.63 -49.55
N ILE A 213 -40.74 17.14 -49.85
CA ILE A 213 -39.47 16.50 -49.49
C ILE A 213 -39.36 16.33 -47.97
N ALA A 214 -39.66 17.38 -47.21
CA ALA A 214 -39.59 17.37 -45.75
C ALA A 214 -40.48 16.28 -45.11
N ARG A 215 -41.71 16.11 -45.60
CA ARG A 215 -42.61 15.02 -45.17
C ARG A 215 -42.04 13.65 -45.54
N GLU A 216 -41.52 13.50 -46.76
CA GLU A 216 -41.03 12.22 -47.25
C GLU A 216 -39.78 11.73 -46.50
N VAL A 217 -38.83 12.63 -46.21
CA VAL A 217 -37.61 12.28 -45.47
C VAL A 217 -37.77 12.33 -43.95
N GLY A 218 -38.94 12.74 -43.44
CA GLY A 218 -39.20 12.87 -42.01
C GLY A 218 -38.31 13.92 -41.32
N ARG A 219 -37.97 15.02 -42.00
CA ARG A 219 -37.11 16.09 -41.49
C ARG A 219 -37.82 17.44 -41.53
N GLY A 220 -37.39 18.37 -40.68
CA GLY A 220 -37.91 19.74 -40.71
C GLY A 220 -37.57 20.47 -42.02
N ILE A 221 -38.49 21.33 -42.49
CA ILE A 221 -38.34 22.10 -43.74
C ILE A 221 -37.05 22.94 -43.76
N ALA A 222 -36.67 23.52 -42.61
CA ALA A 222 -35.41 24.28 -42.49
C ALA A 222 -34.15 23.43 -42.76
N THR A 223 -34.19 22.16 -42.36
CA THR A 223 -33.09 21.21 -42.61
C THR A 223 -32.97 20.88 -44.09
N VAL A 224 -34.09 20.63 -44.76
CA VAL A 224 -34.15 20.40 -46.23
C VAL A 224 -33.64 21.64 -46.97
N GLY A 225 -34.12 22.84 -46.63
CA GLY A 225 -33.72 24.07 -47.28
C GLY A 225 -32.22 24.39 -47.12
N ARG A 226 -31.62 24.08 -45.97
CA ARG A 226 -30.16 24.23 -45.79
C ARG A 226 -29.37 23.29 -46.71
N ILE A 227 -29.75 22.02 -46.81
CA ILE A 227 -29.05 21.03 -47.65
C ILE A 227 -29.12 21.41 -49.13
N LEU A 228 -30.29 21.85 -49.59
CA LEU A 228 -30.47 22.27 -50.98
C LEU A 228 -29.64 23.52 -51.31
N ARG A 229 -29.57 24.50 -50.39
CA ARG A 229 -28.66 25.65 -50.52
C ARG A 229 -27.20 25.23 -50.58
N ASP A 230 -26.76 24.33 -49.70
CA ASP A 230 -25.38 23.81 -49.69
C ASP A 230 -25.04 23.06 -50.99
N ALA A 231 -26.05 22.48 -51.66
CA ALA A 231 -25.91 21.73 -52.92
C ALA A 231 -26.14 22.58 -54.19
N GLY A 232 -26.57 23.84 -54.06
CA GLY A 232 -26.84 24.74 -55.19
C GLY A 232 -28.09 24.41 -56.01
N VAL A 233 -29.11 23.80 -55.39
CA VAL A 233 -30.38 23.36 -56.05
C VAL A 233 -31.61 23.96 -55.38
#